data_AF-A0A956GR73-F1
#
_entry.id   AF-A0A956GR73-F1
#
_cell.length_a   1.000
_cell.length_b   1.000
_cell.length_c   1.000
_cell.angle_alpha   90.00
_cell.angle_beta   90.00
_cell.angle_gamma   90.00
#
_symmetry.space_group_name_H-M   'P 1'
#
loop_
_entity.id
_entity.type
_entity.pdbx_description
1 polymer ?
#
loop_
_entity_poly.entity_id
_entity_poly.type
_entity_poly.pdbx_seq_one_letter_code
_entity_poly.pdbx_strand_id
1 'polypeptide(L)' 'MTSMTRQPALYEVWFSVGEGFHRGPAFRLLADAERYVVQHLGEASFALRRPDGHWEIVARNAYASQGP' A
#
# COMPACT_ATOMS: atom_id res chain seq x y z
N MET A 1 -30.72 -12.23 -8.58
CA MET A 1 -29.60 -12.74 -7.77
C MET A 1 -28.31 -12.13 -8.31
N THR A 2 -27.87 -11.03 -7.74
CA THR A 2 -26.64 -10.34 -8.19
C THR A 2 -25.46 -11.05 -7.55
N SER A 3 -24.69 -11.81 -8.33
CA SER A 3 -23.42 -12.39 -7.90
C SER A 3 -22.49 -11.25 -7.47
N MET A 4 -22.48 -10.93 -6.17
CA MET A 4 -21.40 -10.19 -5.56
C MET A 4 -20.20 -11.11 -5.58
N THR A 5 -19.36 -11.00 -6.60
CA THR A 5 -18.00 -11.51 -6.56
C THR A 5 -17.33 -10.86 -5.34
N ARG A 6 -17.34 -11.57 -4.21
CA ARG A 6 -16.47 -11.23 -3.08
C ARG A 6 -15.07 -11.32 -3.63
N GLN A 7 -14.50 -10.18 -4.02
CA GLN A 7 -13.08 -10.11 -4.30
C GLN A 7 -12.37 -10.73 -3.09
N PRO A 8 -11.39 -11.62 -3.33
CA PRO A 8 -10.67 -12.24 -2.23
C PRO A 8 -10.17 -11.15 -1.28
N ALA A 9 -10.23 -11.44 0.01
CA ALA A 9 -9.64 -10.60 1.04
C ALA A 9 -8.13 -10.44 0.73
N LEU A 10 -7.70 -9.23 0.37
CA LEU A 10 -6.32 -8.93 -0.01
C LEU A 10 -5.80 -7.71 0.75
N TYR A 11 -4.50 -7.73 1.04
CA TYR A 11 -3.73 -6.58 1.50
C TYR A 11 -3.35 -5.76 0.28
N GLU A 12 -3.81 -4.51 0.21
CA GLU A 12 -3.49 -3.63 -0.91
C GLU A 12 -2.37 -2.67 -0.51
N VAL A 13 -1.30 -2.66 -1.30
CA VAL A 13 -0.27 -1.63 -1.17
C VAL A 13 -0.73 -0.37 -1.90
N TRP A 14 -0.61 0.76 -1.24
CA TRP A 14 -0.79 2.09 -1.80
C TRP A 14 0.46 2.90 -1.53
N PHE A 15 0.85 3.75 -2.46
CA PHE A 15 2.08 4.51 -2.33
C PHE A 15 1.96 5.92 -2.91
N SER A 16 2.76 6.83 -2.36
CA SER A 16 2.82 8.23 -2.78
C SER A 16 4.23 8.56 -3.25
N VAL A 17 4.33 9.06 -4.48
CA VAL A 17 5.57 9.56 -5.08
C VAL A 17 5.34 11.02 -5.47
N GLY A 18 6.10 11.94 -4.88
CA GLY A 18 5.82 13.38 -5.02
C GLY A 18 4.39 13.70 -4.59
N GLU A 19 3.62 14.37 -5.45
CA GLU A 19 2.22 14.76 -5.21
C GLU A 19 1.19 13.68 -5.60
N GLY A 20 1.62 12.56 -6.19
CA GLY A 20 0.74 11.52 -6.72
C GLY A 20 0.51 10.36 -5.77
N PHE A 21 -0.75 9.93 -5.61
CA PHE A 21 -1.14 8.73 -4.86
C PHE A 21 -1.57 7.61 -5.81
N HIS A 22 -0.94 6.44 -5.67
CA HIS A 22 -1.07 5.33 -6.60
C HIS A 22 -1.40 4.02 -5.88
N ARG A 23 -2.16 3.15 -6.55
CA ARG A 23 -2.44 1.79 -6.10
C ARG A 23 -1.36 0.86 -6.63
N GLY A 24 -0.75 0.12 -5.72
CA GLY A 24 0.24 -0.91 -6.01
C GLY A 24 -0.37 -2.32 -6.08
N PRO A 25 0.49 -3.35 -6.01
CA PRO A 25 0.06 -4.73 -6.00
C PRO A 25 -0.74 -5.08 -4.74
N ALA A 26 -1.55 -6.13 -4.86
CA ALA A 26 -2.33 -6.69 -3.77
C ALA A 26 -1.85 -8.10 -3.44
N PHE A 27 -1.75 -8.42 -2.16
CA PHE A 27 -1.17 -9.65 -1.64
C PHE A 27 -2.16 -10.40 -0.75
N ARG A 28 -2.03 -11.73 -0.70
CA ARG A 28 -2.82 -12.56 0.23
C ARG A 28 -2.26 -12.55 1.65
N LEU A 29 -0.96 -12.33 1.79
CA LEU A 29 -0.24 -12.32 3.06
C LEU A 29 0.28 -10.92 3.36
N LEU A 30 0.17 -10.51 4.62
CA LEU A 30 0.72 -9.23 5.08
C LEU A 30 2.24 -9.15 4.86
N ALA A 31 2.96 -10.22 5.19
CA ALA A 31 4.41 -10.27 5.07
C ALA A 31 4.93 -10.02 3.64
N ASP A 32 4.20 -10.46 2.61
CA ASP A 32 4.56 -10.20 1.22
C ASP A 32 4.35 -8.73 0.86
N ALA A 33 3.27 -8.12 1.36
CA ALA A 33 2.97 -6.72 1.16
C ALA A 33 4.02 -5.82 1.86
N GLU A 34 4.38 -6.16 3.09
CA GLU A 34 5.45 -5.49 3.84
C GLU A 34 6.81 -5.65 3.15
N ARG A 35 7.13 -6.85 2.65
CA ARG A 35 8.36 -7.09 1.89
C ARG A 35 8.42 -6.24 0.63
N TYR A 36 7.32 -6.09 -0.09
CA TYR A 36 7.24 -5.20 -1.25
C TYR A 36 7.52 -3.74 -0.85
N VAL A 37 6.90 -3.27 0.24
CA VAL A 37 7.13 -1.91 0.77
C VAL A 37 8.60 -1.69 1.13
N VAL A 38 9.23 -2.64 1.83
CA VAL A 38 10.66 -2.56 2.20
C VAL A 38 11.57 -2.48 0.97
N GLN A 39 11.24 -3.20 -0.11
CA GLN A 39 12.02 -3.17 -1.34
C GLN A 39 11.95 -1.83 -2.09
N HIS A 40 10.92 -1.01 -1.87
CA HIS A 40 10.67 0.23 -2.61
C HIS A 40 10.67 1.49 -1.71
N LEU A 41 11.06 1.34 -0.45
CA LEU A 41 10.94 2.34 0.62
C LEU A 41 11.69 3.66 0.35
N GLY A 42 12.75 3.60 -0.47
CA GLY A 42 13.56 4.77 -0.83
C GLY A 42 12.89 5.74 -1.81
N GLU A 43 11.83 5.31 -2.49
CA GLU A 43 11.25 6.04 -3.64
C GLU A 43 9.87 6.65 -3.33
N ALA A 44 9.17 6.13 -2.32
CA ALA A 44 7.79 6.50 -2.03
C ALA A 44 7.44 6.37 -0.54
N SER A 45 6.37 7.03 -0.11
CA SER A 45 5.70 6.70 1.16
C SER A 45 4.64 5.63 0.89
N PHE A 46 4.42 4.70 1.81
CA PHE A 46 3.54 3.55 1.62
C PHE A 46 2.48 3.45 2.72
N ALA A 47 1.27 3.08 2.30
CA ALA A 47 0.17 2.67 3.16
C ALA A 47 -0.34 1.29 2.72
N LEU A 48 -0.80 0.50 3.67
CA LEU A 48 -1.48 -0.76 3.43
C LEU A 48 -2.95 -0.60 3.78
N ARG A 49 -3.80 -1.11 2.89
CA ARG A 49 -5.19 -1.39 3.21
C ARG A 49 -5.33 -2.87 3.53
N ARG A 50 -5.74 -3.19 4.74
CA ARG A 50 -6.01 -4.56 5.20
C ARG A 50 -7.32 -5.07 4.58
N PRO A 51 -7.53 -6.39 4.53
CA PRO A 51 -8.76 -6.96 3.96
C PRO A 51 -10.04 -6.62 4.73
N ASP A 52 -9.91 -6.27 6.01
CA ASP A 52 -11.01 -5.76 6.85
C ASP A 52 -11.37 -4.29 6.55
N GLY A 53 -10.64 -3.65 5.63
CA GLY A 53 -10.82 -2.26 5.24
C GLY A 53 -10.02 -1.25 6.06
N HIS A 54 -9.27 -1.69 7.07
CA HIS A 54 -8.44 -0.80 7.89
C HIS A 54 -7.19 -0.33 7.13
N TRP A 55 -6.78 0.92 7.37
CA TRP A 55 -5.60 1.53 6.76
C TRP A 55 -4.45 1.65 7.75
N GLU A 56 -3.24 1.36 7.30
CA GLU A 56 -2.03 1.45 8.11
C GLU A 56 -0.90 2.11 7.30
N ILE A 57 -0.25 3.12 7.86
CA ILE A 57 0.96 3.69 7.24
C ILE A 57 2.13 2.83 7.67
N VAL A 58 2.72 2.12 6.71
CA VAL A 58 3.82 1.18 6.96
C VAL A 58 5.19 1.80 6.75
N ALA A 59 5.28 2.79 5.86
CA ALA A 59 6.53 3.48 5.61
C ALA A 59 6.28 4.91 5.20
N ARG A 60 7.08 5.83 5.75
CA ARG A 60 7.07 7.23 5.36
C ARG A 60 8.44 7.60 4.86
N ASN A 61 8.53 8.02 3.61
CA ASN A 61 9.80 8.49 3.07
C ASN A 61 10.14 9.84 3.73
N ALA A 62 11.27 9.90 4.45
CA ALA A 62 11.75 11.12 5.10
C ALA A 62 12.14 12.21 4.08
N TYR A 63 12.52 11.83 2.85
CA TYR A 63 12.84 12.77 1.77
C TYR A 63 11.61 13.43 1.16
N ALA A 64 10.41 12.86 1.28
CA ALA A 64 9.18 13.54 0.85
C ALA A 64 8.84 14.77 1.72
N SER A 65 9.49 14.92 2.89
CA SER A 65 9.32 16.08 3.78
C SER A 65 10.38 17.17 3.54
N GLN A 66 11.35 16.93 2.65
CA GLN A 66 12.30 17.93 2.20
C GLN A 66 11.89 18.35 0.79
N GLY A 67 10.84 19.16 0.68
CA GLY A 67 10.61 19.95 -0.53
C GLY A 67 11.82 20.87 -0.78
N PRO A 68 12.06 21.30 -2.03
CA PRO A 68 13.19 22.17 -2.39
C PRO A 68 13.25 23.47 -1.58
#